data_AF-A0A9Q1DVX9-F1
#
_entry.id   AF-A0A9Q1DVX9-F1
#
_cell.length_a   1.000
_cell.length_b   1.000
_cell.length_c   1.000
_cell.angle_alpha   90.00
_cell.angle_beta   90.00
_cell.angle_gamma   90.00
#
_symmetry.space_group_name_H-M   'P 1'
#
loop_
_entity.id
_entity.type
_entity.pdbx_description
1 polymer ?
#
loop_
_entity_poly.entity_id
_entity_poly.type
_entity_poly.pdbx_seq_one_letter_code
_entity_poly.pdbx_strand_id
1 'polypeptide(L)'
;MINTYHTSLPPPPIPPRHGVPQPAPGRTNLPVWLFLVILLLQMVLTFGGFVYLFRKNALMQNEFLNKNIDDIVVLRRLRECNDESLDSNSLLDCKQVLQEFMAVMSKISQTATGEKGAMLSGWVPFHDSLAVAHMVAQPPLSKILKWNSNLSLLKRVTYLSTAGALQIIEPGNYYIYSQVTFSKMHPKAPLAQSIVSSHSSGGQTEEKVLLRAFATLKSQNTQFTSFQGGVFRLKKDEQLYLNVTDENTISLEKSSTTFGLFML
;
A
#
# COMPACT_ATOMS: atom_id res chain seq x y z
N MET A 1 47.65 45.68 -85.84
CA MET A 1 46.52 46.00 -86.74
C MET A 1 46.19 44.73 -87.52
N ILE A 2 44.91 44.50 -87.76
CA ILE A 2 44.34 43.55 -88.74
C ILE A 2 43.92 42.16 -88.22
N ASN A 3 42.62 41.93 -88.46
CA ASN A 3 41.85 40.73 -88.76
C ASN A 3 41.46 39.73 -87.66
N THR A 4 40.17 39.83 -87.35
CA THR A 4 39.19 38.74 -87.24
C THR A 4 39.49 37.55 -88.16
N TYR A 5 39.59 36.35 -87.56
CA TYR A 5 39.27 35.10 -88.23
C TYR A 5 38.10 34.45 -87.52
N HIS A 6 37.02 34.30 -88.28
CA HIS A 6 35.98 33.32 -88.02
C HIS A 6 36.60 31.92 -88.11
N THR A 7 36.54 31.16 -87.02
CA THR A 7 36.67 29.70 -87.08
C THR A 7 35.34 29.08 -86.72
N SER A 8 34.60 28.81 -87.78
CA SER A 8 33.46 27.91 -87.88
C SER A 8 33.89 26.48 -87.50
N LEU A 9 33.63 26.10 -86.25
CA LEU A 9 33.58 24.69 -85.86
C LEU A 9 32.09 24.32 -85.68
N PRO A 10 31.60 23.25 -86.31
CA PRO A 10 30.25 22.76 -86.05
C PRO A 10 30.18 22.28 -84.59
N PRO A 11 29.11 22.59 -83.83
CA PRO A 11 28.95 22.01 -82.50
C PRO A 11 28.85 20.49 -82.64
N PRO A 12 29.49 19.72 -81.74
CA PRO A 12 29.41 18.27 -81.76
C PRO A 12 27.95 17.82 -81.62
N PRO A 13 27.57 16.67 -82.20
CA PRO A 13 26.22 16.14 -82.07
C PRO A 13 25.88 15.97 -80.58
N ILE A 14 24.78 16.59 -80.17
CA ILE A 14 24.28 16.52 -78.79
C ILE A 14 23.97 15.03 -78.52
N PRO A 15 24.59 14.40 -77.49
CA PRO A 15 24.27 13.02 -77.16
C PRO A 15 22.78 12.93 -76.80
N PRO A 16 22.09 11.81 -77.10
CA PRO A 16 20.68 11.67 -76.80
C PRO A 16 20.46 11.98 -75.32
N ARG A 17 19.70 13.05 -75.07
CA ARG A 17 19.27 13.49 -73.75
C ARG A 17 18.57 12.30 -73.12
N HIS A 18 19.26 11.59 -72.24
CA HIS A 18 18.64 10.54 -71.45
C HIS A 18 17.48 11.22 -70.75
N GLY A 19 16.27 10.72 -71.03
CA GLY A 19 15.03 11.29 -70.53
C GLY A 19 15.14 11.55 -69.04
N VAL A 20 14.42 12.58 -68.59
CA VAL A 20 14.15 12.83 -67.17
C VAL A 20 13.99 11.47 -66.47
N PRO A 21 14.70 11.20 -65.36
CA PRO A 21 14.48 9.99 -64.59
C PRO A 21 12.99 9.91 -64.29
N GLN A 22 12.30 8.96 -64.91
CA GLN A 22 10.94 8.65 -64.48
C GLN A 22 11.04 8.26 -63.01
N PRO A 23 10.16 8.77 -62.13
CA PRO A 23 10.14 8.31 -60.75
C PRO A 23 9.98 6.78 -60.79
N ALA A 24 10.94 6.08 -60.20
CA ALA A 24 10.88 4.63 -60.08
C ALA A 24 9.52 4.26 -59.48
N PRO A 25 8.82 3.24 -60.01
CA PRO A 25 7.53 2.82 -59.46
C PRO A 25 7.71 2.52 -57.97
N GLY A 26 6.92 3.23 -57.16
CA GLY A 26 7.05 3.32 -55.71
C GLY A 26 7.08 1.95 -55.05
N ARG A 27 8.23 1.62 -54.47
CA ARG A 27 8.42 0.44 -53.62
C ARG A 27 8.61 0.88 -52.17
N THR A 28 7.55 1.39 -51.54
CA THR A 28 7.62 1.82 -50.12
C THR A 28 6.33 1.59 -49.31
N ASN A 29 5.48 0.62 -49.68
CA ASN A 29 4.24 0.38 -48.92
C ASN A 29 4.32 -0.80 -47.94
N LEU A 30 5.31 -1.69 -48.06
CA LEU A 30 5.38 -2.91 -47.24
C LEU A 30 5.64 -2.63 -45.75
N PRO A 31 6.66 -1.84 -45.34
CA PRO A 31 6.91 -1.61 -43.92
C PRO A 31 5.82 -0.74 -43.28
N VAL A 32 5.30 0.27 -44.00
CA VAL A 32 4.25 1.16 -43.50
C VAL A 32 2.94 0.40 -43.28
N TRP A 33 2.57 -0.50 -44.20
CA TRP A 33 1.40 -1.35 -44.05
C TRP A 33 1.54 -2.31 -42.86
N LEU A 34 2.72 -2.93 -42.67
CA LEU A 34 2.98 -3.80 -41.52
C LEU A 34 2.88 -3.04 -40.20
N PHE A 35 3.44 -1.83 -40.09
CA PHE A 35 3.30 -1.00 -38.89
C PHE A 35 1.85 -0.63 -38.60
N LEU A 36 1.07 -0.32 -39.63
CA LEU A 36 -0.35 0.03 -39.47
C LEU A 36 -1.18 -1.17 -39.00
N VAL A 37 -0.90 -2.37 -39.51
CA VAL A 37 -1.52 -3.62 -39.05
C VAL A 37 -1.13 -3.92 -37.60
N ILE A 38 0.15 -3.74 -37.21
CA ILE A 38 0.60 -3.95 -35.83
C ILE A 38 -0.04 -2.96 -34.87
N LEU A 39 -0.18 -1.68 -35.25
CA LEU A 39 -0.85 -0.66 -34.44
C LEU A 39 -2.34 -0.98 -34.25
N LEU A 40 -3.03 -1.40 -35.30
CA LEU A 40 -4.43 -1.84 -35.20
C LEU A 40 -4.57 -3.07 -34.30
N LEU A 41 -3.69 -4.06 -34.47
CA LEU A 41 -3.68 -5.25 -33.62
C LEU A 41 -3.44 -4.87 -32.15
N GLN A 42 -2.48 -4.00 -31.87
CA GLN A 42 -2.17 -3.53 -30.52
C GLN A 42 -3.36 -2.78 -29.91
N MET A 43 -4.07 -1.94 -30.66
CA MET A 43 -5.28 -1.26 -30.19
C MET A 43 -6.39 -2.24 -29.84
N VAL A 44 -6.59 -3.29 -30.65
CA VAL A 44 -7.59 -4.32 -30.38
C VAL A 44 -7.21 -5.14 -29.13
N LEU A 45 -5.94 -5.52 -28.99
CA LEU A 45 -5.47 -6.25 -27.81
C LEU A 45 -5.54 -5.43 -26.53
N THR A 46 -5.15 -4.15 -26.56
CA THR A 46 -5.21 -3.29 -25.38
C THR A 46 -6.65 -2.95 -25.01
N PHE A 47 -7.50 -2.64 -25.98
CA PHE A 47 -8.90 -2.34 -25.73
C PHE A 47 -9.67 -3.60 -25.26
N GLY A 48 -9.47 -4.73 -25.94
CA GLY A 48 -10.06 -6.01 -25.53
C GLY A 48 -9.58 -6.48 -24.16
N GLY A 49 -8.26 -6.37 -23.92
CA GLY A 49 -7.66 -6.66 -22.61
C GLY A 49 -8.18 -5.75 -21.52
N PHE A 50 -8.29 -4.45 -21.77
CA PHE A 50 -8.87 -3.48 -20.83
C PHE A 50 -10.34 -3.79 -20.53
N VAL A 51 -11.18 -4.03 -21.54
CA VAL A 51 -12.59 -4.37 -21.34
C VAL A 51 -12.75 -5.69 -20.59
N TYR A 52 -11.93 -6.70 -20.92
CA TYR A 52 -11.93 -7.98 -20.21
C TYR A 52 -11.52 -7.81 -18.75
N LEU A 53 -10.41 -7.12 -18.49
CA LEU A 53 -9.93 -6.85 -17.13
C LEU A 53 -10.91 -5.97 -16.36
N PHE A 54 -11.54 -4.98 -17.00
CA PHE A 54 -12.53 -4.11 -16.38
C PHE A 54 -13.80 -4.88 -16.00
N ARG A 55 -14.34 -5.71 -16.90
CA ARG A 55 -15.49 -6.59 -16.60
C ARG A 55 -15.14 -7.60 -15.51
N LYS A 56 -13.96 -8.22 -15.59
CA LYS A 56 -13.50 -9.18 -14.58
C LYS A 56 -13.30 -8.51 -13.23
N ASN A 57 -12.73 -7.32 -13.19
CA ASN A 57 -12.54 -6.55 -11.96
C ASN A 57 -13.90 -6.14 -11.37
N ALA A 58 -14.84 -5.67 -12.18
CA ALA A 58 -16.19 -5.35 -11.73
C ALA A 58 -16.94 -6.58 -11.18
N LEU A 59 -16.81 -7.74 -11.85
CA LEU A 59 -17.38 -9.00 -11.38
C LEU A 59 -16.75 -9.44 -10.05
N MET A 60 -15.42 -9.43 -9.95
CA MET A 60 -14.71 -9.77 -8.72
C MET A 60 -15.02 -8.80 -7.58
N GLN A 61 -15.18 -7.51 -7.87
CA GLN A 61 -15.51 -6.51 -6.86
C GLN A 61 -16.95 -6.64 -6.37
N ASN A 62 -17.89 -6.97 -7.26
CA ASN A 62 -19.26 -7.29 -6.88
C ASN A 62 -19.34 -8.60 -6.09
N GLU A 63 -18.57 -9.62 -6.47
CA GLU A 63 -18.48 -10.89 -5.76
C GLU A 63 -17.84 -10.70 -4.37
N PHE A 64 -16.79 -9.88 -4.26
CA PHE A 64 -16.17 -9.50 -2.99
C PHE A 64 -17.13 -8.68 -2.12
N LEU A 65 -17.88 -7.74 -2.69
CA LEU A 65 -18.89 -6.97 -1.96
C LEU A 65 -20.00 -7.89 -1.45
N ASN A 66 -20.62 -8.71 -2.29
CA ASN A 66 -21.72 -9.58 -1.86
C ASN A 66 -21.28 -10.63 -0.85
N LYS A 67 -20.16 -11.32 -1.12
CA LYS A 67 -19.68 -12.40 -0.25
C LYS A 67 -19.27 -11.89 1.12
N ASN A 68 -18.56 -10.77 1.18
CA ASN A 68 -18.19 -10.19 2.46
C ASN A 68 -19.36 -9.53 3.17
N ILE A 69 -20.35 -8.97 2.48
CA ILE A 69 -21.55 -8.40 3.12
C ILE A 69 -22.34 -9.50 3.82
N ASP A 70 -22.56 -10.64 3.17
CA ASP A 70 -23.26 -11.77 3.79
C ASP A 70 -22.48 -12.30 5.00
N ASP A 71 -21.16 -12.47 4.87
CA ASP A 71 -20.30 -12.91 5.97
C ASP A 71 -20.25 -11.89 7.13
N ILE A 72 -20.18 -10.58 6.84
CA ILE A 72 -20.19 -9.50 7.84
C ILE A 72 -21.55 -9.41 8.53
N VAL A 73 -22.66 -9.61 7.81
CA VAL A 73 -24.01 -9.61 8.39
C VAL A 73 -24.20 -10.81 9.31
N VAL A 74 -23.72 -11.99 8.93
CA VAL A 74 -23.73 -13.19 9.78
C VAL A 74 -22.88 -12.99 11.03
N LEU A 75 -21.65 -12.48 10.90
CA LEU A 75 -20.77 -12.19 12.03
C LEU A 75 -21.33 -11.11 12.96
N ARG A 76 -21.98 -10.08 12.41
CA ARG A 76 -22.66 -9.05 13.20
C ARG A 76 -23.83 -9.63 13.99
N ARG A 77 -24.65 -10.49 13.36
CA ARG A 77 -25.74 -11.20 14.05
C ARG A 77 -25.23 -12.17 15.13
N LEU A 78 -24.13 -12.88 14.87
CA LEU A 78 -23.50 -13.76 15.87
C LEU A 78 -22.94 -12.96 17.06
N ARG A 79 -22.37 -11.77 16.81
CA ARG A 79 -21.95 -10.85 17.88
C ARG A 79 -23.15 -10.33 18.67
N GLU A 80 -24.21 -9.91 18.00
CA GLU A 80 -25.46 -9.45 18.63
C GLU A 80 -26.12 -10.56 19.47
N CYS A 81 -25.94 -11.84 19.11
CA CYS A 81 -26.36 -12.97 19.94
C CYS A 81 -25.46 -13.26 21.15
N ASN A 82 -24.19 -12.85 21.12
CA ASN A 82 -23.29 -13.01 22.25
C ASN A 82 -23.55 -11.96 23.33
N ASP A 83 -24.07 -10.79 22.96
CA ASP A 83 -24.51 -9.77 23.90
C ASP A 83 -25.93 -10.12 24.39
N GLU A 84 -26.12 -10.32 25.69
CA GLU A 84 -27.35 -10.82 26.36
C GLU A 84 -28.59 -9.91 26.25
N SER A 85 -28.91 -9.35 25.08
CA SER A 85 -29.92 -8.29 24.93
C SER A 85 -31.11 -8.62 24.03
N LEU A 86 -31.27 -9.85 23.53
CA LEU A 86 -32.44 -10.19 22.73
C LEU A 86 -33.23 -11.41 23.21
N ASP A 87 -34.49 -11.10 23.45
CA ASP A 87 -35.56 -11.96 23.93
C ASP A 87 -35.84 -13.09 22.92
N SER A 88 -36.14 -14.25 23.49
CA SER A 88 -36.06 -15.61 22.96
C SER A 88 -37.05 -16.01 21.84
N ASN A 89 -37.39 -15.12 20.90
CA ASN A 89 -38.46 -15.39 19.92
C ASN A 89 -38.10 -15.15 18.43
N SER A 90 -36.83 -15.31 18.04
CA SER A 90 -36.46 -15.31 16.61
C SER A 90 -35.85 -16.66 16.20
N LEU A 91 -36.73 -17.56 15.76
CA LEU A 91 -36.67 -18.75 14.86
C LEU A 91 -35.37 -19.49 14.47
N LEU A 92 -34.19 -19.15 15.00
CA LEU A 92 -32.98 -19.96 15.00
C LEU A 92 -32.38 -19.86 16.40
N ASP A 93 -32.27 -20.99 17.08
CA ASP A 93 -31.75 -21.10 18.44
C ASP A 93 -30.31 -20.57 18.45
N CYS A 94 -30.12 -19.27 18.73
CA CYS A 94 -28.83 -18.62 18.48
C CYS A 94 -27.72 -19.23 19.32
N LYS A 95 -28.09 -19.80 20.47
CA LYS A 95 -27.24 -20.63 21.32
C LYS A 95 -26.75 -21.89 20.60
N GLN A 96 -27.62 -22.57 19.87
CA GLN A 96 -27.27 -23.75 19.07
C GLN A 96 -26.35 -23.39 17.91
N VAL A 97 -26.66 -22.33 17.16
CA VAL A 97 -25.83 -21.88 16.03
C VAL A 97 -24.45 -21.41 16.49
N LEU A 98 -24.39 -20.66 17.60
CA LEU A 98 -23.13 -20.22 18.21
C LEU A 98 -22.30 -21.41 18.69
N GLN A 99 -22.93 -22.41 19.31
CA GLN A 99 -22.26 -23.62 19.77
C GLN A 99 -21.73 -24.46 18.59
N GLU A 100 -22.50 -24.62 17.52
CA GLU A 100 -22.03 -25.31 16.32
C GLU A 100 -20.92 -24.53 15.62
N PHE A 101 -21.02 -23.21 15.55
CA PHE A 101 -19.96 -22.36 14.99
C PHE A 101 -18.65 -22.51 15.79
N MET A 102 -18.71 -22.47 17.12
CA MET A 102 -17.54 -22.72 17.98
C MET A 102 -16.99 -24.15 17.81
N ALA A 103 -17.87 -25.15 17.68
CA ALA A 103 -17.48 -26.54 17.43
C ALA A 103 -16.79 -26.72 16.07
N VAL A 104 -17.26 -26.04 15.02
CA VAL A 104 -16.64 -26.05 13.69
C VAL A 104 -15.32 -25.29 13.72
N MET A 105 -15.24 -24.11 14.33
CA MET A 105 -14.01 -23.34 14.46
C MET A 105 -12.92 -24.10 15.22
N SER A 106 -13.28 -24.83 16.29
CA SER A 106 -12.35 -25.69 17.02
C SER A 106 -11.91 -26.94 16.24
N LYS A 107 -12.74 -27.48 15.34
CA LYS A 107 -12.31 -28.55 14.42
C LYS A 107 -11.38 -28.03 13.34
N ILE A 108 -11.67 -26.85 12.79
CA ILE A 108 -10.86 -26.22 11.74
C ILE A 108 -9.48 -25.85 12.29
N SER A 109 -9.39 -25.32 13.52
CA SER A 109 -8.10 -25.02 14.16
C SER A 109 -7.22 -26.26 14.34
N GLN A 110 -7.83 -27.43 14.54
CA GLN A 110 -7.11 -28.70 14.66
C GLN A 110 -6.69 -29.29 13.31
N THR A 111 -7.43 -29.05 12.23
CA THR A 111 -7.07 -29.53 10.87
C THR A 111 -6.18 -28.57 10.08
N ALA A 112 -6.14 -27.28 10.44
CA ALA A 112 -5.30 -26.26 9.79
C ALA A 112 -3.80 -26.41 10.11
N THR A 113 -3.43 -27.29 11.04
CA THR A 113 -2.04 -27.73 11.28
C THR A 113 -1.54 -28.73 10.23
N GLY A 114 -2.42 -29.18 9.33
CA GLY A 114 -2.09 -30.07 8.22
C GLY A 114 -1.71 -29.32 6.93
N GLU A 115 -0.51 -29.60 6.43
CA GLU A 115 0.15 -29.05 5.24
C GLU A 115 -0.72 -28.94 3.96
N LYS A 116 -1.76 -29.77 3.84
CA LYS A 116 -2.60 -29.87 2.64
C LYS A 116 -3.86 -28.99 2.65
N GLY A 117 -4.26 -28.45 3.80
CA GLY A 117 -5.41 -27.52 3.91
C GLY A 117 -5.07 -26.07 3.52
N ALA A 118 -3.80 -25.69 3.64
CA ALA A 118 -3.32 -24.31 3.42
C ALA A 118 -3.34 -23.87 1.94
N MET A 119 -3.20 -24.80 0.99
CA MET A 119 -3.12 -24.48 -0.43
C MET A 119 -4.46 -24.09 -1.07
N LEU A 120 -5.60 -24.44 -0.46
CA LEU A 120 -6.92 -24.24 -1.06
C LEU A 120 -7.65 -22.98 -0.55
N SER A 121 -7.18 -22.37 0.55
CA SER A 121 -7.84 -21.23 1.21
C SER A 121 -7.11 -19.89 1.01
N GLY A 122 -5.98 -19.86 0.28
CA GLY A 122 -5.11 -18.68 0.24
C GLY A 122 -4.49 -18.34 1.61
N TRP A 123 -4.62 -19.27 2.56
CA TRP A 123 -4.07 -19.18 3.90
C TRP A 123 -2.59 -19.56 3.80
N VAL A 124 -1.75 -18.56 3.51
CA VAL A 124 -0.34 -18.65 3.95
C VAL A 124 -0.42 -18.98 5.44
N PRO A 125 0.32 -19.99 5.95
CA PRO A 125 0.44 -20.14 7.38
C PRO A 125 1.09 -18.86 7.86
N PHE A 126 0.27 -17.89 8.28
CA PHE A 126 0.70 -16.92 9.25
C PHE A 126 1.09 -17.80 10.40
N HIS A 127 2.40 -18.03 10.50
CA HIS A 127 3.05 -18.39 11.72
C HIS A 127 2.32 -17.61 12.81
N ASP A 128 1.49 -18.30 13.58
CA ASP A 128 0.72 -17.71 14.69
C ASP A 128 1.68 -17.11 15.75
N SER A 129 2.97 -17.29 15.52
CA SER A 129 4.15 -16.76 16.17
C SER A 129 4.69 -15.42 15.63
N LEU A 130 4.23 -14.81 14.53
CA LEU A 130 4.86 -13.54 14.09
C LEU A 130 4.40 -12.35 14.94
N ALA A 131 5.36 -11.61 15.49
CA ALA A 131 5.10 -10.42 16.28
C ALA A 131 4.50 -9.31 15.41
N VAL A 132 3.39 -8.73 15.84
CA VAL A 132 2.69 -7.65 15.13
C VAL A 132 2.10 -6.65 16.12
N ALA A 133 2.17 -5.38 15.77
CA ALA A 133 1.47 -4.32 16.46
C ALA A 133 0.90 -3.30 15.46
N HIS A 134 -0.32 -2.83 15.70
CA HIS A 134 -0.93 -1.69 15.04
C HIS A 134 -1.62 -0.86 16.09
N MET A 135 -1.10 0.33 16.34
CA MET A 135 -1.53 1.24 17.39
C MET A 135 -2.27 2.42 16.78
N VAL A 136 -3.42 2.78 17.36
CA VAL A 136 -4.24 3.93 16.93
C VAL A 136 -4.20 5.00 18.01
N ALA A 137 -3.93 6.25 17.66
CA ALA A 137 -3.82 7.33 18.64
C ALA A 137 -5.14 7.57 19.41
N GLN A 138 -5.03 7.95 20.69
CA GLN A 138 -6.18 8.23 21.56
C GLN A 138 -6.15 9.67 22.13
N PRO A 139 -7.28 10.39 22.17
CA PRO A 139 -7.44 11.57 23.03
C PRO A 139 -7.68 11.19 24.50
N PRO A 140 -7.33 12.03 25.50
CA PRO A 140 -6.68 13.34 25.41
C PRO A 140 -5.15 13.27 25.41
N LEU A 141 -4.54 14.27 24.76
CA LEU A 141 -3.10 14.49 24.70
C LEU A 141 -2.47 14.58 26.10
N SER A 142 -1.48 13.75 26.37
CA SER A 142 -0.48 13.98 27.41
C SER A 142 0.78 14.61 26.79
N LYS A 143 1.87 14.78 27.55
CA LYS A 143 3.19 15.09 26.96
C LYS A 143 3.75 13.92 26.11
N ILE A 144 3.07 12.77 26.14
CA ILE A 144 3.44 11.52 25.50
C ILE A 144 2.21 11.01 24.76
N LEU A 145 2.41 10.64 23.50
CA LEU A 145 1.38 10.06 22.66
C LEU A 145 0.89 8.72 23.24
N LYS A 146 -0.40 8.65 23.54
CA LYS A 146 -1.06 7.43 24.02
C LYS A 146 -1.83 6.73 22.91
N TRP A 147 -1.90 5.41 23.02
CA TRP A 147 -2.52 4.55 22.03
C TRP A 147 -3.77 3.88 22.59
N ASN A 148 -4.82 3.83 21.78
CA ASN A 148 -6.11 3.28 22.13
C ASN A 148 -6.06 1.76 22.14
N SER A 149 -6.07 1.14 23.32
CA SER A 149 -5.99 -0.32 23.47
C SER A 149 -7.11 -1.09 22.75
N ASN A 150 -8.30 -0.50 22.60
CA ASN A 150 -9.48 -1.19 22.04
C ASN A 150 -9.45 -1.23 20.51
N LEU A 151 -8.80 -0.24 19.88
CA LEU A 151 -8.64 -0.15 18.43
C LEU A 151 -7.25 -0.59 17.97
N SER A 152 -6.36 -0.87 18.92
CA SER A 152 -5.00 -1.32 18.63
C SER A 152 -4.92 -2.84 18.65
N LEU A 153 -4.16 -3.40 17.70
CA LEU A 153 -3.83 -4.81 17.65
C LEU A 153 -2.42 -4.99 18.21
N LEU A 154 -2.23 -5.88 19.19
CA LEU A 154 -0.90 -6.27 19.67
C LEU A 154 -0.82 -7.78 19.81
N LYS A 155 0.26 -8.36 19.28
CA LYS A 155 0.57 -9.79 19.40
C LYS A 155 2.08 -9.97 19.48
N ARG A 156 2.55 -10.60 20.56
CA ARG A 156 3.99 -10.82 20.86
C ARG A 156 4.84 -9.52 20.81
N VAL A 157 4.22 -8.41 21.21
CA VAL A 157 4.82 -7.09 21.40
C VAL A 157 4.17 -6.50 22.64
N THR A 158 4.97 -5.88 23.52
CA THR A 158 4.46 -5.30 24.77
C THR A 158 4.25 -3.80 24.59
N TYR A 159 3.10 -3.28 25.02
CA TYR A 159 2.87 -1.83 25.06
C TYR A 159 3.21 -1.26 26.45
N LEU A 160 4.14 -0.32 26.49
CA LEU A 160 4.53 0.43 27.68
C LEU A 160 3.78 1.76 27.73
N SER A 161 2.64 1.78 28.42
CA SER A 161 1.73 2.93 28.47
C SER A 161 2.33 4.18 29.12
N THR A 162 3.27 4.02 30.05
CA THR A 162 3.99 5.11 30.71
C THR A 162 4.94 5.85 29.76
N ALA A 163 5.53 5.13 28.81
CA ALA A 163 6.48 5.65 27.83
C ALA A 163 5.86 5.90 26.44
N GLY A 164 4.63 5.43 26.19
CA GLY A 164 4.02 5.47 24.86
C GLY A 164 4.72 4.56 23.84
N ALA A 165 5.48 3.57 24.31
CA ALA A 165 6.42 2.79 23.51
C ALA A 165 6.01 1.32 23.32
N LEU A 166 6.39 0.74 22.19
CA LEU A 166 6.31 -0.69 21.90
C LEU A 166 7.64 -1.36 22.24
N GLN A 167 7.62 -2.39 23.08
CA GLN A 167 8.79 -3.17 23.45
C GLN A 167 8.82 -4.49 22.68
N ILE A 168 9.96 -4.78 22.08
CA ILE A 168 10.21 -5.97 21.27
C ILE A 168 10.51 -7.17 22.17
N ILE A 169 9.73 -8.24 21.99
CA ILE A 169 9.92 -9.50 22.73
C ILE A 169 10.90 -10.41 21.99
N GLU A 170 10.85 -10.43 20.65
CA GLU A 170 11.66 -11.29 19.81
C GLU A 170 12.64 -10.49 18.95
N PRO A 171 13.95 -10.81 18.99
CA PRO A 171 14.90 -10.16 18.11
C PRO A 171 14.67 -10.62 16.67
N GLY A 172 14.70 -9.69 15.71
CA GLY A 172 14.32 -10.00 14.34
C GLY A 172 14.40 -8.82 13.40
N ASN A 173 14.02 -9.05 12.13
CA ASN A 173 13.81 -7.98 11.17
C ASN A 173 12.35 -7.59 11.23
N TYR A 174 12.08 -6.30 11.38
CA TYR A 174 10.73 -5.77 11.50
C TYR A 174 10.51 -4.73 10.43
N TYR A 175 9.39 -4.82 9.72
CA TYR A 175 8.87 -3.67 8.99
C TYR A 175 8.13 -2.77 9.96
N ILE A 176 8.57 -1.53 10.09
CA ILE A 176 8.00 -0.52 10.99
C ILE A 176 7.39 0.57 10.13
N TYR A 177 6.21 1.07 10.50
CA TYR A 177 5.55 2.16 9.79
C TYR A 177 4.82 3.12 10.74
N SER A 178 4.68 4.36 10.31
CA SER A 178 3.87 5.37 10.99
C SER A 178 3.11 6.22 9.99
N GLN A 179 1.87 6.52 10.34
CA GLN A 179 1.03 7.51 9.66
C GLN A 179 0.68 8.59 10.68
N VAL A 180 0.94 9.84 10.35
CA VAL A 180 0.59 11.00 11.19
C VAL A 180 -0.08 12.05 10.32
N THR A 181 -1.32 12.41 10.66
CA THR A 181 -2.01 13.53 10.03
C THR A 181 -1.85 14.77 10.88
N PHE A 182 -1.19 15.79 10.34
CA PHE A 182 -1.10 17.12 10.94
C PHE A 182 -2.28 17.98 10.48
N SER A 183 -2.96 18.65 11.41
CA SER A 183 -4.10 19.53 11.16
C SER A 183 -3.84 20.98 11.57
N LYS A 184 -2.77 21.25 12.33
CA LYS A 184 -2.39 22.61 12.74
C LYS A 184 -0.93 22.88 12.46
N MET A 185 -0.61 24.15 12.27
CA MET A 185 0.77 24.62 12.12
C MET A 185 1.43 24.82 13.48
N HIS A 186 2.73 24.58 13.53
CA HIS A 186 3.55 24.94 14.69
C HIS A 186 4.23 26.31 14.44
N PRO A 187 4.20 27.26 15.39
CA PRO A 187 4.60 28.66 15.14
C PRO A 187 6.10 28.87 14.95
N LYS A 188 6.94 27.95 15.43
CA LYS A 188 8.40 28.15 15.51
C LYS A 188 9.25 27.04 14.87
N ALA A 189 8.63 25.93 14.46
CA ALA A 189 9.37 24.76 14.00
C ALA A 189 8.59 24.02 12.91
N PRO A 190 9.28 23.37 11.96
CA PRO A 190 8.62 22.51 10.98
C PRO A 190 7.98 21.30 11.68
N LEU A 191 6.87 20.83 11.11
CA LEU A 191 6.22 19.63 11.59
C LEU A 191 7.06 18.43 11.17
N ALA A 192 7.28 17.51 12.09
CA ALA A 192 8.06 16.32 11.84
C ALA A 192 7.47 15.15 12.62
N GLN A 193 7.58 13.97 12.04
CA GLN A 193 7.41 12.71 12.74
C GLN A 193 8.72 11.92 12.70
N SER A 194 9.09 11.32 13.81
CA SER A 194 10.28 10.49 13.94
C SER A 194 9.93 9.20 14.66
N ILE A 195 10.35 8.07 14.10
CA ILE A 195 10.34 6.79 14.81
C ILE A 195 11.68 6.66 15.50
N VAL A 196 11.65 6.57 16.82
CA VAL A 196 12.85 6.48 17.66
C VAL A 196 12.89 5.12 18.31
N SER A 197 14.07 4.51 18.28
CA SER A 197 14.39 3.31 19.03
C SER A 197 15.21 3.67 20.27
N SER A 198 14.91 3.05 21.40
CA SER A 198 15.70 3.17 22.62
C SER A 198 16.03 1.79 23.18
N HIS A 199 17.26 1.65 23.65
CA HIS A 199 17.72 0.43 24.31
C HIS A 199 18.52 0.80 25.56
N SER A 200 18.10 0.27 26.71
CA SER A 200 18.80 0.49 27.98
C SER A 200 19.74 -0.69 28.25
N SER A 201 21.04 -0.44 28.26
CA SER A 201 22.07 -1.42 28.58
C SER A 201 23.04 -0.82 29.60
N GLY A 202 23.28 -1.53 30.70
CA GLY A 202 24.24 -1.10 31.74
C GLY A 202 23.91 0.24 32.42
N GLY A 203 22.64 0.65 32.45
CA GLY A 203 22.19 1.92 33.05
C GLY A 203 22.30 3.15 32.14
N GLN A 204 22.80 2.99 30.91
CA GLN A 204 22.72 4.02 29.86
C GLN A 204 21.61 3.67 28.87
N THR A 205 20.83 4.67 28.48
CA THR A 205 19.81 4.55 27.43
C THR A 205 20.37 5.15 26.16
N GLU A 206 20.59 4.31 25.15
CA GLU A 206 20.97 4.75 23.81
C GLU A 206 19.69 4.98 23.00
N GLU A 207 19.50 6.21 22.51
CA GLU A 207 18.40 6.56 21.61
C GLU A 207 18.90 6.71 20.18
N LYS A 208 18.18 6.12 19.23
CA LYS A 208 18.50 6.16 17.80
C LYS A 208 17.25 6.48 17.00
N VAL A 209 17.32 7.52 16.17
CA VAL A 209 16.27 7.83 15.19
C VAL A 209 16.36 6.84 14.03
N LEU A 210 15.31 6.06 13.79
CA LEU A 210 15.22 5.09 12.70
C LEU A 210 14.71 5.72 11.42
N LEU A 211 13.62 6.47 11.52
CA LEU A 211 12.96 7.16 10.41
C LEU A 211 12.58 8.57 10.86
N ARG A 212 12.68 9.54 9.94
CA ARG A 212 12.26 10.91 10.16
C ARG A 212 11.68 11.48 8.87
N ALA A 213 10.47 12.03 8.96
CA ALA A 213 9.81 12.72 7.88
C ALA A 213 9.40 14.12 8.33
N PHE A 214 9.54 15.08 7.42
CA PHE A 214 9.16 16.47 7.65
C PHE A 214 7.90 16.81 6.83
N ALA A 215 7.09 17.69 7.40
CA ALA A 215 5.86 18.18 6.82
C ALA A 215 5.82 19.70 6.94
N THR A 216 5.36 20.35 5.87
CA THR A 216 5.15 21.80 5.85
C THR A 216 3.70 22.06 5.47
N LEU A 217 2.91 22.52 6.43
CA LEU A 217 1.56 23.01 6.16
C LEU A 217 1.63 24.39 5.50
N LYS A 218 0.84 24.60 4.44
CA LYS A 218 0.78 25.87 3.72
C LYS A 218 -0.28 26.83 4.30
N SER A 219 -1.26 26.32 5.03
CA SER A 219 -2.40 27.06 5.57
C SER A 219 -2.97 26.37 6.81
N GLN A 220 -3.60 27.13 7.71
CA GLN A 220 -4.23 26.62 8.94
C GLN A 220 -5.43 25.69 8.67
N ASN A 221 -6.05 25.76 7.49
CA ASN A 221 -7.20 24.92 7.13
C ASN A 221 -6.80 23.71 6.28
N THR A 222 -5.51 23.41 6.17
CA THR A 222 -5.02 22.27 5.40
C THR A 222 -4.56 21.16 6.32
N GLN A 223 -4.87 19.92 5.94
CA GLN A 223 -4.33 18.74 6.61
C GLN A 223 -3.21 18.15 5.77
N PHE A 224 -2.19 17.59 6.43
CA PHE A 224 -1.10 16.89 5.78
C PHE A 224 -0.86 15.55 6.46
N THR A 225 -1.01 14.46 5.71
CA THR A 225 -0.71 13.12 6.21
C THR A 225 0.68 12.73 5.75
N SER A 226 1.55 12.47 6.72
CA SER A 226 2.88 11.93 6.49
C SER A 226 2.86 10.43 6.78
N PHE A 227 3.29 9.63 5.81
CA PHE A 227 3.50 8.19 5.97
C PHE A 227 4.97 7.87 5.76
N GLN A 228 5.53 7.02 6.61
CA GLN A 228 6.88 6.49 6.45
C GLN A 228 6.92 5.04 6.94
N GLY A 229 7.78 4.24 6.33
CA GLY A 229 8.03 2.89 6.79
C GLY A 229 9.34 2.33 6.24
N GLY A 230 9.88 1.33 6.93
CA GLY A 230 11.18 0.75 6.62
C GLY A 230 11.45 -0.52 7.42
N VAL A 231 12.45 -1.29 6.98
CA VAL A 231 12.85 -2.53 7.63
C VAL A 231 14.05 -2.29 8.52
N PHE A 232 13.96 -2.70 9.78
CA PHE A 232 15.03 -2.56 10.77
C PHE A 232 15.24 -3.87 11.53
N ARG A 233 16.50 -4.15 11.87
CA ARG A 233 16.83 -5.25 12.77
C ARG A 233 16.74 -4.76 14.21
N LEU A 234 15.85 -5.36 14.99
CA LEU A 234 15.59 -5.00 16.38
C LEU A 234 16.06 -6.09 17.32
N LYS A 235 16.51 -5.68 18.51
CA LYS A 235 16.94 -6.55 19.59
C LYS A 235 15.79 -6.80 20.57
N LYS A 236 15.95 -7.84 21.36
CA LYS A 236 15.07 -8.09 22.50
C LYS A 236 15.13 -6.91 23.48
N ASP A 237 13.98 -6.55 24.04
CA ASP A 237 13.76 -5.48 25.02
C ASP A 237 14.02 -4.06 24.48
N GLU A 238 14.31 -3.92 23.19
CA GLU A 238 14.39 -2.63 22.50
C GLU A 238 12.98 -2.00 22.43
N GLN A 239 12.89 -0.70 22.69
CA GLN A 239 11.65 0.05 22.75
C GLN A 239 11.54 1.00 21.56
N LEU A 240 10.36 1.10 20.97
CA LEU A 240 10.07 1.98 19.85
C LEU A 240 8.95 2.93 20.20
N TYR A 241 9.12 4.22 19.91
CA TYR A 241 8.07 5.21 20.09
C TYR A 241 8.06 6.20 18.95
N LEU A 242 6.87 6.80 18.75
CA LEU A 242 6.65 7.86 17.79
C LEU A 242 6.86 9.21 18.47
N ASN A 243 7.78 10.01 17.95
CA ASN A 243 8.01 11.38 18.36
C ASN A 243 7.50 12.33 17.29
N VAL A 244 6.74 13.35 17.69
CA VAL A 244 6.20 14.39 16.81
C VAL A 244 6.60 15.78 17.34
N THR A 245 6.75 16.77 16.45
CA THR A 245 7.17 18.13 16.87
C THR A 245 6.28 18.71 17.97
N ASP A 246 4.97 18.56 17.82
CA ASP A 246 3.98 19.00 18.81
C ASP A 246 2.73 18.14 18.66
N GLU A 247 2.35 17.45 19.73
CA GLU A 247 1.15 16.60 19.73
C GLU A 247 -0.12 17.44 19.49
N ASN A 248 -0.15 18.73 19.84
CA ASN A 248 -1.35 19.57 19.64
C ASN A 248 -1.65 19.84 18.17
N THR A 249 -0.70 19.52 17.29
CA THR A 249 -0.79 19.73 15.84
C THR A 249 -1.33 18.53 15.08
N ILE A 250 -1.44 17.36 15.71
CA ILE A 250 -1.91 16.15 15.06
C ILE A 250 -3.43 16.00 15.14
N SER A 251 -4.02 15.40 14.12
CA SER A 251 -5.40 14.96 14.12
C SER A 251 -5.52 13.62 14.86
N LEU A 252 -6.49 13.56 15.77
CA LEU A 252 -6.88 12.37 16.53
C LEU A 252 -8.22 11.80 16.04
N GLU A 253 -8.63 12.17 14.83
CA GLU A 253 -9.74 11.49 14.17
C GLU A 253 -9.44 9.99 14.06
N LYS A 254 -10.49 9.15 14.09
CA LYS A 254 -10.30 7.70 14.05
C LYS A 254 -9.41 7.33 12.86
N SER A 255 -8.34 6.57 13.11
CA SER A 255 -7.37 6.07 12.10
C SER A 255 -6.51 7.11 11.37
N SER A 256 -6.57 8.41 11.71
CA SER A 256 -5.69 9.41 11.05
C SER A 256 -4.22 9.26 11.49
N THR A 257 -4.00 8.96 12.77
CA THR A 257 -2.67 8.77 13.34
C THR A 257 -2.50 7.34 13.87
N THR A 258 -1.59 6.59 13.25
CA THR A 258 -1.34 5.18 13.55
C THR A 258 0.16 4.87 13.56
N PHE A 259 0.56 3.89 14.37
CA PHE A 259 1.94 3.41 14.45
C PHE A 259 1.96 1.90 14.56
N GLY A 260 2.78 1.21 13.77
CA GLY A 260 2.76 -0.24 13.79
C GLY A 260 4.05 -0.87 13.29
N LEU A 261 4.12 -2.18 13.50
CA LEU A 261 5.21 -3.02 13.07
C LEU A 261 4.74 -4.46 12.88
N PHE A 262 5.47 -5.21 12.07
CA PHE A 262 5.36 -6.67 12.03
C PHE A 262 6.71 -7.31 11.72
N MET A 263 6.92 -8.51 12.25
CA MET A 263 8.11 -9.31 12.03
C MET A 263 8.10 -9.91 10.62
N LEU A 264 9.28 -9.93 9.98
CA LEU A 264 9.55 -10.52 8.67
C LEU A 264 10.18 -11.91 8.77
#